data_AF-A0A4U8UWB4-F1
#
_entry.id   AF-A0A4U8UWB4-F1
#
_cell.length_a   1.000
_cell.length_b   1.000
_cell.length_c   1.000
_cell.angle_alpha   90.00
_cell.angle_beta   90.00
_cell.angle_gamma   90.00
#
_symmetry.space_group_name_H-M   'P 1'
#
loop_
_entity.id
_entity.type
_entity.pdbx_description
1 polymer ?
#
loop_
_entity_poly.entity_id
_entity_poly.type
_entity_poly.pdbx_seq_one_letter_code
_entity_poly.pdbx_strand_id
1 'polypeptide(L)'
;MLHLVSASVHICIPVASFLFLLPTFLTLLTVYFQMKAFLGLLLLVSFAAVQSEKKETNPHAHGFGDEVEWVQWDNAISIAMDLNKPILLLVHKTWCGACKALKTTFRVSTNRGELIKLSDKFVMTNTEDDEEPEDEEYAPDGRYIPRIFFLDKFGKRLEVNNKKAYPNNQYYYPQINDIVKGMKKALELFEAPADKEDEKEVEEKKEEKEEEEKKAECPHAKAAREKKEKAKKEKKKQTEKTEKSKEDEDKKENKKESKKDSKDAKKTEKETKESKKETKKNDKKKETKKVDKEEKNTSQKSSEKSKSEKKDSKSKDANKSDKKEKAKKSAKTEL
;
A
#
# COMPACT_ATOMS: atom_id res chain seq x y z
N MET A 1 43.11 -46.26 86.62
CA MET A 1 44.16 -45.95 85.63
C MET A 1 43.93 -44.53 85.14
N LEU A 2 44.84 -43.65 85.55
CA LEU A 2 45.00 -42.24 85.16
C LEU A 2 45.32 -42.14 83.65
N HIS A 3 45.16 -41.07 82.87
CA HIS A 3 44.67 -39.69 83.02
C HIS A 3 44.44 -39.18 81.57
N LEU A 4 43.36 -38.45 81.31
CA LEU A 4 43.11 -37.76 80.04
C LEU A 4 43.94 -36.46 80.03
N VAL A 5 44.89 -36.33 79.09
CA VAL A 5 45.64 -35.08 78.87
C VAL A 5 44.84 -34.21 77.90
N SER A 6 44.18 -33.18 78.42
CA SER A 6 43.56 -32.12 77.61
C SER A 6 44.63 -31.08 77.25
N ALA A 7 45.04 -31.05 75.98
CA ALA A 7 45.91 -30.02 75.43
C ALA A 7 45.04 -28.92 74.80
N SER A 8 44.76 -27.87 75.58
CA SER A 8 44.17 -26.62 75.08
C SER A 8 45.20 -25.83 74.29
N VAL A 9 45.19 -25.97 72.96
CA VAL A 9 45.98 -25.11 72.06
C VAL A 9 45.25 -23.77 71.90
N HIS A 10 45.65 -22.77 72.69
CA HIS A 10 45.26 -21.38 72.47
C HIS A 10 45.99 -20.84 71.23
N ILE A 11 45.32 -20.89 70.08
CA ILE A 11 45.78 -20.24 68.84
C ILE A 11 45.47 -18.74 68.99
N CYS A 12 46.48 -17.99 69.43
CA CYS A 12 46.42 -16.53 69.51
C CYS A 12 46.63 -15.97 68.10
N ILE A 13 45.54 -15.72 67.37
CA ILE A 13 45.60 -15.07 66.05
C ILE A 13 45.78 -13.56 66.28
N PRO A 14 46.84 -12.93 65.77
CA PRO A 14 47.06 -11.49 65.93
C PRO A 14 45.99 -10.71 65.19
N VAL A 15 45.15 -10.00 65.94
CA VAL A 15 44.02 -9.17 65.45
C VAL A 15 44.50 -8.05 64.50
N ALA A 16 45.80 -7.73 64.50
CA ALA A 16 46.41 -6.71 63.64
C ALA A 16 46.55 -7.12 62.16
N SER A 17 46.45 -8.42 61.81
CA SER A 17 46.61 -8.88 60.42
C SER A 17 45.32 -8.88 59.59
N PHE A 18 44.15 -8.68 60.23
CA PHE A 18 42.85 -8.66 59.52
C PHE A 18 42.50 -7.28 58.91
N LEU A 19 43.16 -6.20 59.35
CA LEU A 19 42.86 -4.84 58.88
C LEU A 19 43.48 -4.49 57.52
N PHE A 20 44.46 -5.28 57.04
CA PHE A 20 45.09 -5.06 55.73
C PHE A 20 44.42 -5.81 54.56
N LEU A 21 43.54 -6.77 54.84
CA LEU A 21 42.86 -7.59 53.80
C LEU A 21 41.53 -6.99 53.32
N LEU A 22 40.85 -6.21 54.16
CA LEU A 22 39.60 -5.53 53.83
C LEU A 22 39.68 -4.59 52.61
N PRO A 23 40.70 -3.71 52.48
CA PRO A 23 40.79 -2.85 51.30
C PRO A 23 41.03 -3.65 50.00
N THR A 24 41.74 -4.78 50.07
CA THR A 24 41.95 -5.65 48.89
C THR A 24 40.70 -6.42 48.48
N PHE A 25 39.85 -6.78 49.44
CA PHE A 25 38.57 -7.43 49.15
C PHE A 25 37.58 -6.45 48.53
N LEU A 26 37.57 -5.20 48.99
CA LEU A 26 36.73 -4.14 48.44
C LEU A 26 37.13 -3.79 47.00
N THR A 27 38.43 -3.75 46.68
CA THR A 27 38.91 -3.50 45.31
C THR A 27 38.59 -4.67 44.38
N LEU A 28 38.66 -5.93 44.85
CA LEU A 28 38.21 -7.08 44.06
C LEU A 28 36.71 -7.05 43.76
N LEU A 29 35.89 -6.63 44.74
CA LEU A 29 34.44 -6.50 44.57
C LEU A 29 34.07 -5.38 43.58
N THR A 30 34.77 -4.24 43.63
CA THR A 30 34.53 -3.15 42.68
C THR A 30 34.99 -3.51 41.26
N VAL A 31 36.13 -4.19 41.11
CA VAL A 31 36.59 -4.71 39.81
C VAL A 31 35.61 -5.74 39.25
N TYR A 32 35.05 -6.62 40.08
CA TYR A 32 34.04 -7.59 39.67
C TYR A 32 32.74 -6.93 39.21
N PHE A 33 32.25 -5.91 39.93
CA PHE A 33 31.07 -5.14 39.54
C PHE A 33 31.31 -4.38 38.22
N GLN A 34 32.49 -3.78 38.04
CA GLN A 34 32.87 -3.13 36.78
C GLN A 34 32.91 -4.15 35.62
N MET A 35 33.53 -5.31 35.81
CA MET A 35 33.64 -6.34 34.76
C MET A 35 32.26 -6.89 34.36
N LYS A 36 31.33 -7.06 35.31
CA LYS A 36 29.93 -7.44 35.02
C LYS A 36 29.16 -6.35 34.29
N ALA A 37 29.37 -5.08 34.66
CA ALA A 37 28.75 -3.95 33.96
C ALA A 37 29.25 -3.87 32.50
N PHE A 38 30.55 -4.08 32.28
CA PHE A 38 31.13 -4.14 30.93
C PHE A 38 30.58 -5.31 30.11
N LEU A 39 30.45 -6.51 30.69
CA LEU A 39 29.87 -7.66 29.99
C LEU A 39 28.38 -7.45 29.65
N GLY A 40 27.61 -6.85 30.58
CA GLY A 40 26.21 -6.49 30.34
C GLY A 40 26.06 -5.43 29.24
N LEU A 41 26.96 -4.44 29.20
CA LEU A 41 27.01 -3.43 28.14
C LEU A 41 27.37 -4.06 26.78
N LEU A 42 28.30 -5.01 26.75
CA LEU A 42 28.68 -5.75 25.54
C LEU A 42 27.52 -6.57 24.98
N LEU A 43 26.74 -7.21 25.85
CA LEU A 43 25.51 -7.93 25.46
C LEU A 43 24.41 -6.98 24.97
N LEU A 44 24.24 -5.81 25.61
CA LEU A 44 23.30 -4.77 25.17
C LEU A 44 23.66 -4.18 23.80
N VAL A 45 24.94 -3.91 23.54
CA VAL A 45 25.41 -3.43 22.24
C VAL A 45 25.21 -4.49 21.15
N SER A 46 25.45 -5.76 21.48
CA SER A 46 25.21 -6.88 20.56
C SER A 46 23.72 -7.05 20.22
N PHE A 47 22.83 -6.89 21.21
CA PHE A 47 21.38 -6.95 21.00
C PHE A 47 20.87 -5.76 20.16
N ALA A 48 21.44 -4.57 20.34
CA ALA A 48 21.10 -3.40 19.52
C ALA A 48 21.53 -3.55 18.06
N ALA A 49 22.65 -4.24 17.79
CA ALA A 49 23.13 -4.48 16.42
C ALA A 49 22.24 -5.46 15.62
N VAL A 50 21.52 -6.36 16.31
CA VAL A 50 20.60 -7.33 15.68
C VAL A 50 19.29 -6.68 15.22
N GLN A 51 18.88 -5.55 15.80
CA GLN A 51 17.60 -4.90 15.49
C GLN A 51 17.61 -4.04 14.22
N SER A 52 18.73 -3.98 13.50
CA SER A 52 18.88 -3.21 12.26
C SER A 52 18.75 -4.10 11.02
N GLU A 53 17.65 -4.84 10.91
CA GLU A 53 17.25 -5.37 9.61
C GLU A 53 16.64 -4.23 8.80
N LYS A 54 17.36 -3.77 7.78
CA LYS A 54 16.81 -2.83 6.79
C LYS A 54 15.61 -3.52 6.17
N LYS A 55 14.41 -2.93 6.34
CA LYS A 55 13.20 -3.32 5.60
C LYS A 55 13.53 -3.14 4.11
N GLU A 56 13.87 -4.23 3.42
CA GLU A 56 14.06 -4.19 1.98
C GLU A 56 12.76 -3.70 1.35
N THR A 57 12.86 -2.65 0.54
CA THR A 57 11.74 -2.18 -0.26
C THR A 57 11.49 -3.22 -1.35
N ASN A 58 10.35 -3.90 -1.32
CA ASN A 58 9.99 -4.84 -2.37
C ASN A 58 9.61 -4.06 -3.65
N PRO A 59 10.42 -4.08 -4.73
CA PRO A 59 10.16 -3.29 -5.92
C PRO A 59 8.89 -3.74 -6.66
N HIS A 60 8.40 -4.95 -6.41
CA HIS A 60 7.24 -5.55 -7.08
C HIS A 60 5.95 -5.40 -6.27
N ALA A 61 5.93 -4.63 -5.17
CA ALA A 61 4.72 -4.48 -4.36
C ALA A 61 3.67 -3.55 -4.99
N HIS A 62 4.07 -2.59 -5.83
CA HIS A 62 3.20 -1.59 -6.47
C HIS A 62 2.16 -0.91 -5.54
N GLY A 63 2.43 -0.86 -4.22
CA GLY A 63 1.52 -0.29 -3.22
C GLY A 63 0.50 -1.27 -2.60
N PHE A 64 0.62 -2.57 -2.84
CA PHE A 64 -0.19 -3.63 -2.21
C PHE A 64 0.42 -4.22 -0.92
N GLY A 65 1.46 -3.57 -0.39
CA GLY A 65 2.08 -3.90 0.90
C GLY A 65 3.47 -4.49 0.74
N ASP A 66 4.47 -3.80 1.31
CA ASP A 66 5.89 -4.17 1.21
C ASP A 66 6.26 -5.35 2.13
N GLU A 67 5.35 -5.73 3.04
CA GLU A 67 5.52 -6.89 3.92
C GLU A 67 5.24 -8.22 3.21
N VAL A 68 4.63 -8.17 2.03
CA VAL A 68 4.35 -9.34 1.21
C VAL A 68 5.49 -9.55 0.22
N GLU A 69 5.93 -10.79 0.06
CA GLU A 69 6.93 -11.18 -0.93
C GLU A 69 6.29 -11.29 -2.32
N TRP A 70 6.22 -10.16 -3.03
CA TRP A 70 5.79 -10.09 -4.42
C TRP A 70 6.89 -10.52 -5.39
N VAL A 71 6.53 -11.38 -6.33
CA VAL A 71 7.40 -11.81 -7.44
C VAL A 71 6.82 -11.36 -8.79
N GLN A 72 7.68 -11.23 -9.80
CA GLN A 72 7.27 -10.94 -11.17
C GLN A 72 6.47 -12.11 -11.76
N TRP A 73 5.48 -11.79 -12.60
CA TRP A 73 4.60 -12.79 -13.22
C TRP A 73 5.37 -13.86 -14.01
N ASP A 74 6.36 -13.46 -14.80
CA ASP A 74 7.18 -14.36 -15.64
C ASP A 74 7.86 -15.48 -14.85
N ASN A 75 8.15 -15.23 -13.56
CA ASN A 75 8.79 -16.18 -12.65
C ASN A 75 7.80 -16.87 -11.70
N ALA A 76 6.55 -16.41 -11.64
CA ALA A 76 5.60 -16.85 -10.62
C ALA A 76 5.30 -18.35 -10.74
N ILE A 77 5.11 -18.85 -11.97
CA ILE A 77 4.79 -20.27 -12.21
C ILE A 77 5.98 -21.17 -11.85
N SER A 78 7.20 -20.84 -12.27
CA SER A 78 8.38 -21.64 -11.91
C SER A 78 8.60 -21.70 -10.39
N ILE A 79 8.49 -20.55 -9.71
CA ILE A 79 8.61 -20.48 -8.25
C ILE A 79 7.51 -21.29 -7.57
N ALA A 80 6.29 -21.26 -8.09
CA ALA A 80 5.16 -22.01 -7.55
C ALA A 80 5.35 -23.53 -7.67
N MET A 81 5.90 -23.99 -8.79
CA MET A 81 6.27 -25.40 -8.98
C MET A 81 7.36 -25.82 -7.98
N ASP A 82 8.41 -25.01 -7.83
CA ASP A 82 9.55 -25.31 -6.95
C ASP A 82 9.15 -25.34 -5.47
N LEU A 83 8.33 -24.37 -5.05
CA LEU A 83 7.87 -24.26 -3.67
C LEU A 83 6.63 -25.11 -3.37
N ASN A 84 6.03 -25.72 -4.39
CA ASN A 84 4.74 -26.42 -4.33
C ASN A 84 3.67 -25.58 -3.62
N LYS A 85 3.49 -24.33 -4.08
CA LYS A 85 2.51 -23.38 -3.54
C LYS A 85 1.53 -22.94 -4.63
N PRO A 86 0.27 -22.64 -4.29
CA PRO A 86 -0.65 -21.97 -5.21
C PRO A 86 -0.21 -20.52 -5.46
N ILE A 87 -0.70 -19.93 -6.55
CA ILE A 87 -0.40 -18.55 -6.95
C ILE A 87 -1.60 -17.66 -6.65
N LEU A 88 -1.35 -16.47 -6.10
CA LEU A 88 -2.31 -15.37 -6.11
C LEU A 88 -1.85 -14.35 -7.15
N LEU A 89 -2.60 -14.24 -8.25
CA LEU A 89 -2.35 -13.28 -9.32
C LEU A 89 -3.31 -12.10 -9.18
N LEU A 90 -2.77 -10.89 -9.02
CA LEU A 90 -3.52 -9.64 -9.01
C LEU A 90 -3.25 -8.82 -10.29
N VAL A 91 -4.26 -8.67 -11.13
CA VAL A 91 -4.18 -7.84 -12.33
C VAL A 91 -4.70 -6.44 -12.01
N HIS A 92 -3.89 -5.40 -12.24
CA HIS A 92 -4.26 -4.00 -11.99
C HIS A 92 -3.62 -3.04 -13.00
N LYS A 93 -4.10 -1.79 -13.03
CA LYS A 93 -3.53 -0.72 -13.87
C LYS A 93 -3.36 0.58 -13.09
N THR A 94 -2.37 1.38 -13.45
CA THR A 94 -1.97 2.62 -12.75
C THR A 94 -3.04 3.70 -12.80
N TRP A 95 -3.80 3.77 -13.90
CA TRP A 95 -4.84 4.76 -14.13
C TRP A 95 -6.20 4.40 -13.50
N CYS A 96 -6.37 3.16 -13.05
CA CYS A 96 -7.64 2.60 -12.58
C CYS A 96 -8.02 3.09 -11.17
N GLY A 97 -9.21 3.69 -11.04
CA GLY A 97 -9.73 4.20 -9.75
C GLY A 97 -10.02 3.10 -8.72
N ALA A 98 -10.62 1.99 -9.14
CA ALA A 98 -10.90 0.84 -8.28
C ALA A 98 -9.59 0.18 -7.76
N CYS A 99 -8.55 0.17 -8.58
CA CYS A 99 -7.23 -0.36 -8.25
C CYS A 99 -6.56 0.50 -7.16
N LYS A 100 -6.64 1.83 -7.28
CA LYS A 100 -6.18 2.78 -6.23
C LYS A 100 -6.96 2.62 -4.92
N ALA A 101 -8.27 2.39 -5.01
CA ALA A 101 -9.09 2.09 -3.83
C ALA A 101 -8.65 0.77 -3.17
N LEU A 102 -8.39 -0.27 -3.96
CA LEU A 102 -7.89 -1.55 -3.45
C LEU A 102 -6.54 -1.41 -2.74
N LYS A 103 -5.56 -0.69 -3.33
CA LYS A 103 -4.27 -0.35 -2.67
C LYS A 103 -4.51 0.31 -1.30
N THR A 104 -5.49 1.21 -1.22
CA THR A 104 -5.87 1.84 0.05
C THR A 104 -6.45 0.83 1.03
N THR A 105 -7.34 -0.06 0.58
CA THR A 105 -7.93 -1.14 1.39
C THR A 105 -6.85 -2.08 1.96
N PHE A 106 -5.82 -2.44 1.18
CA PHE A 106 -4.66 -3.21 1.65
C PHE A 106 -3.94 -2.51 2.80
N ARG A 107 -3.78 -1.18 2.74
CA ARG A 107 -3.10 -0.41 3.78
C ARG A 107 -3.90 -0.32 5.08
N VAL A 108 -5.21 -0.09 5.01
CA VAL A 108 -6.04 0.30 6.17
C VAL A 108 -6.89 -0.82 6.77
N SER A 109 -7.00 -1.97 6.11
CA SER A 109 -7.85 -3.06 6.60
C SER A 109 -7.34 -3.66 7.92
N THR A 110 -8.26 -3.95 8.83
CA THR A 110 -7.98 -4.67 10.09
C THR A 110 -7.47 -6.09 9.85
N ASN A 111 -7.87 -6.71 8.73
CA ASN A 111 -7.50 -8.08 8.39
C ASN A 111 -6.23 -8.16 7.53
N ARG A 112 -5.50 -7.06 7.37
CA ARG A 112 -4.20 -7.03 6.69
C ARG A 112 -3.21 -8.03 7.29
N GLY A 113 -3.18 -8.15 8.62
CA GLY A 113 -2.28 -9.10 9.28
C GLY A 113 -2.58 -10.56 8.95
N GLU A 114 -3.84 -10.91 8.74
CA GLU A 114 -4.24 -12.25 8.29
C GLU A 114 -3.85 -12.49 6.83
N LEU A 115 -4.02 -11.48 5.97
CA LEU A 115 -3.57 -11.55 4.58
C LEU A 115 -2.06 -11.78 4.48
N ILE A 116 -1.25 -11.06 5.26
CA ILE A 116 0.21 -11.23 5.30
C ILE A 116 0.59 -12.64 5.77
N LYS A 117 -0.07 -13.17 6.81
CA LYS A 117 0.19 -14.55 7.25
C LYS A 117 -0.18 -15.59 6.19
N LEU A 118 -1.25 -15.33 5.44
CA LEU A 118 -1.65 -16.22 4.36
C LEU A 118 -0.74 -16.08 3.15
N SER A 119 -0.18 -14.90 2.86
CA SER A 119 0.70 -14.72 1.70
C SER A 119 1.93 -15.61 1.74
N ASP A 120 2.43 -15.98 2.93
CA ASP A 120 3.55 -16.92 3.07
C ASP A 120 3.25 -18.31 2.48
N LYS A 121 1.97 -18.66 2.31
CA LYS A 121 1.52 -19.93 1.73
C LYS A 121 1.27 -19.85 0.23
N PHE A 122 1.39 -18.67 -0.38
CA PHE A 122 1.18 -18.45 -1.80
C PHE A 122 2.46 -17.96 -2.45
N VAL A 123 2.57 -18.15 -3.76
CA VAL A 123 3.40 -17.26 -4.58
C VAL A 123 2.55 -16.05 -4.91
N MET A 124 2.95 -14.88 -4.42
CA MET A 124 2.20 -13.63 -4.59
C MET A 124 2.74 -12.86 -5.79
N THR A 125 1.89 -12.54 -6.74
CA THR A 125 2.29 -11.80 -7.93
C THR A 125 1.19 -10.81 -8.33
N ASN A 126 1.62 -9.69 -8.91
CA ASN A 126 0.71 -8.73 -9.49
C ASN A 126 1.28 -8.22 -10.81
N THR A 127 0.39 -7.86 -11.72
CA THR A 127 0.74 -7.33 -13.05
C THR A 127 0.18 -5.92 -13.19
N GLU A 128 1.05 -4.98 -13.55
CA GLU A 128 0.72 -3.57 -13.74
C GLU A 128 0.69 -3.20 -15.24
N ASP A 129 -0.40 -2.56 -15.68
CA ASP A 129 -0.55 -1.98 -17.02
C ASP A 129 -0.40 -2.98 -18.19
N ASP A 130 0.78 -3.05 -18.80
CA ASP A 130 1.11 -3.88 -19.97
C ASP A 130 1.69 -5.25 -19.57
N GLU A 131 1.92 -5.50 -18.27
CA GLU A 131 2.34 -6.80 -17.74
C GLU A 131 1.18 -7.80 -17.63
N GLU A 132 -0.05 -7.39 -17.97
CA GLU A 132 -1.24 -8.24 -17.93
C GLU A 132 -1.08 -9.44 -18.87
N PRO A 133 -1.27 -10.68 -18.40
CA PRO A 133 -1.18 -11.86 -19.25
C PRO A 133 -2.24 -11.83 -20.36
N GLU A 134 -1.83 -12.14 -21.58
CA GLU A 134 -2.71 -12.09 -22.75
C GLU A 134 -3.66 -13.29 -22.84
N ASP A 135 -3.35 -14.41 -22.18
CA ASP A 135 -4.18 -15.62 -22.23
C ASP A 135 -5.62 -15.39 -21.74
N GLU A 136 -6.58 -15.99 -22.45
CA GLU A 136 -8.02 -15.93 -22.11
C GLU A 136 -8.34 -16.59 -20.76
N GLU A 137 -7.48 -17.50 -20.31
CA GLU A 137 -7.56 -18.14 -18.99
C GLU A 137 -7.53 -17.09 -17.85
N TYR A 138 -6.90 -15.93 -18.07
CA TYR A 138 -6.84 -14.82 -17.11
C TYR A 138 -7.84 -13.68 -17.41
N ALA A 139 -8.81 -13.94 -18.30
CA ALA A 139 -9.93 -13.05 -18.63
C ALA A 139 -11.28 -13.77 -18.85
N PRO A 140 -11.66 -14.76 -18.01
CA PRO A 140 -12.80 -15.67 -18.25
C PRO A 140 -14.18 -15.01 -18.23
N ASP A 141 -14.32 -13.87 -17.55
CA ASP A 141 -15.55 -13.06 -17.48
C ASP A 141 -15.29 -11.61 -17.92
N GLY A 142 -14.26 -11.42 -18.75
CA GLY A 142 -13.86 -10.14 -19.34
C GLY A 142 -12.61 -9.51 -18.72
N ARG A 143 -12.14 -8.41 -19.32
CA ARG A 143 -10.92 -7.70 -18.93
C ARG A 143 -11.16 -6.45 -18.06
N TYR A 144 -12.15 -6.50 -17.15
CA TYR A 144 -12.33 -5.44 -16.15
C TYR A 144 -11.20 -5.48 -15.12
N ILE A 145 -10.92 -4.38 -14.41
CA ILE A 145 -9.82 -4.31 -13.43
C ILE A 145 -10.27 -3.62 -12.14
N PRO A 146 -9.73 -3.99 -10.96
CA PRO A 146 -8.76 -5.08 -10.72
C PRO A 146 -9.41 -6.47 -10.76
N ARG A 147 -8.59 -7.50 -11.00
CA ARG A 147 -8.98 -8.93 -10.90
C ARG A 147 -8.00 -9.68 -10.02
N ILE A 148 -8.51 -10.59 -9.19
CA ILE A 148 -7.67 -11.51 -8.40
C ILE A 148 -8.02 -12.94 -8.77
N PHE A 149 -7.02 -13.69 -9.17
CA PHE A 149 -7.10 -15.11 -9.46
C PHE A 149 -6.31 -15.92 -8.42
N PHE A 150 -6.85 -17.09 -8.09
CA PHE A 150 -6.14 -18.11 -7.35
C PHE A 150 -5.84 -19.24 -8.32
N LEU A 151 -4.56 -19.53 -8.52
CA LEU A 151 -4.09 -20.53 -9.47
C LEU A 151 -3.41 -21.67 -8.71
N ASP A 152 -3.39 -22.84 -9.32
CA ASP A 152 -2.53 -23.92 -8.87
C ASP A 152 -1.04 -23.60 -9.18
N LYS A 153 -0.16 -24.57 -8.89
CA LYS A 153 1.28 -24.43 -9.14
C LYS A 153 1.66 -24.45 -10.62
N PHE A 154 0.72 -24.81 -11.50
CA PHE A 154 0.90 -24.86 -12.97
C PHE A 154 0.28 -23.65 -13.67
N GLY A 155 -0.30 -22.70 -12.92
CA GLY A 155 -0.93 -21.51 -13.45
C GLY A 155 -2.38 -21.70 -13.91
N LYS A 156 -3.00 -22.85 -13.64
CA LYS A 156 -4.42 -23.14 -13.93
C LYS A 156 -5.31 -22.56 -12.84
N ARG A 157 -6.45 -21.95 -13.18
CA ARG A 157 -7.35 -21.38 -12.16
C ARG A 157 -7.96 -22.46 -11.27
N LEU A 158 -7.91 -22.21 -9.97
CA LEU A 158 -8.72 -22.91 -8.99
C LEU A 158 -10.17 -22.41 -9.02
N GLU A 159 -11.12 -23.23 -8.58
CA GLU A 159 -12.54 -22.87 -8.51
C GLU A 159 -12.87 -21.94 -7.31
N VAL A 160 -12.18 -20.81 -7.27
CA VAL A 160 -12.33 -19.74 -6.28
C VAL A 160 -12.70 -18.45 -6.99
N ASN A 161 -13.88 -17.93 -6.66
CA ASN A 161 -14.36 -16.66 -7.17
C ASN A 161 -15.24 -15.95 -6.11
N ASN A 162 -15.53 -14.69 -6.37
CA ASN A 162 -16.40 -13.80 -5.61
C ASN A 162 -17.79 -13.63 -6.26
N LYS A 163 -18.23 -14.58 -7.09
CA LYS A 163 -19.50 -14.50 -7.84
C LYS A 163 -20.72 -14.26 -6.96
N LYS A 164 -20.70 -14.77 -5.72
CA LYS A 164 -21.78 -14.58 -4.74
C LYS A 164 -22.02 -13.10 -4.40
N ALA A 165 -20.96 -12.30 -4.32
CA ALA A 165 -21.04 -10.86 -4.06
C ALA A 165 -21.12 -10.05 -5.36
N TYR A 166 -20.44 -10.51 -6.42
CA TYR A 166 -20.34 -9.83 -7.70
C TYR A 166 -20.63 -10.80 -8.87
N PRO A 167 -21.91 -11.03 -9.22
CA PRO A 167 -22.29 -12.02 -10.24
C PRO A 167 -21.71 -11.76 -11.63
N ASN A 168 -21.55 -10.48 -11.99
CA ASN A 168 -21.04 -10.05 -13.30
C ASN A 168 -19.53 -9.77 -13.30
N ASN A 169 -18.87 -9.82 -12.13
CA ASN A 169 -17.45 -9.54 -11.97
C ASN A 169 -16.90 -10.51 -10.92
N GLN A 170 -16.82 -11.78 -11.31
CA GLN A 170 -16.60 -12.90 -10.40
C GLN A 170 -15.20 -12.85 -9.76
N TYR A 171 -14.23 -12.21 -10.39
CA TYR A 171 -12.86 -12.06 -9.89
C TYR A 171 -12.59 -10.68 -9.31
N TYR A 172 -13.63 -9.87 -9.08
CA TYR A 172 -13.51 -8.59 -8.39
C TYR A 172 -13.57 -8.76 -6.87
N TYR A 173 -12.51 -8.32 -6.19
CA TYR A 173 -12.37 -8.38 -4.74
C TYR A 173 -12.04 -6.99 -4.16
N PRO A 174 -13.05 -6.17 -3.82
CA PRO A 174 -12.80 -4.82 -3.32
C PRO A 174 -12.36 -4.75 -1.85
N GLN A 175 -12.52 -5.84 -1.09
CA GLN A 175 -12.30 -5.88 0.36
C GLN A 175 -11.34 -7.00 0.74
N ILE A 176 -10.39 -6.72 1.64
CA ILE A 176 -9.41 -7.71 2.14
C ILE A 176 -10.09 -8.95 2.74
N ASN A 177 -11.24 -8.77 3.38
CA ASN A 177 -11.98 -9.87 3.99
C ASN A 177 -12.37 -10.94 2.97
N ASP A 178 -12.73 -10.54 1.75
CA ASP A 178 -13.14 -11.48 0.70
C ASP A 178 -11.93 -12.11 0.02
N ILE A 179 -10.81 -11.37 -0.08
CA ILE A 179 -9.52 -11.93 -0.53
C ILE A 179 -9.06 -13.02 0.43
N VAL A 180 -9.08 -12.76 1.75
CA VAL A 180 -8.70 -13.72 2.79
C VAL A 180 -9.58 -14.98 2.75
N LYS A 181 -10.90 -14.84 2.53
CA LYS A 181 -11.78 -16.00 2.33
C LYS A 181 -11.40 -16.77 1.07
N GLY A 182 -11.10 -16.07 -0.03
CA GLY A 182 -10.62 -16.66 -1.27
C GLY A 182 -9.31 -17.44 -1.06
N MET A 183 -8.33 -16.85 -0.38
CA MET A 183 -7.06 -17.49 -0.03
C MET A 183 -7.28 -18.78 0.76
N LYS A 184 -8.15 -18.75 1.78
CA LYS A 184 -8.46 -19.96 2.57
C LYS A 184 -9.08 -21.06 1.70
N LYS A 185 -10.08 -20.72 0.88
CA LYS A 185 -10.70 -21.68 -0.06
C LYS A 185 -9.71 -22.21 -1.10
N ALA A 186 -8.80 -21.36 -1.59
CA ALA A 186 -7.78 -21.76 -2.56
C ALA A 186 -6.81 -22.78 -1.96
N LEU A 187 -6.40 -22.62 -0.70
CA LEU A 187 -5.58 -23.61 -0.01
C LEU A 187 -6.32 -24.95 0.14
N GLU A 188 -7.60 -24.92 0.54
CA GLU A 188 -8.42 -26.13 0.64
C GLU A 188 -8.52 -26.89 -0.69
N LEU A 189 -8.72 -26.17 -1.80
CA LEU A 189 -8.78 -26.78 -3.13
C LEU A 189 -7.42 -27.25 -3.65
N PHE A 190 -6.34 -26.55 -3.29
CA PHE A 190 -4.98 -26.91 -3.70
C PHE A 190 -4.46 -28.16 -2.96
N GLU A 191 -4.86 -28.35 -1.71
CA GLU A 191 -4.51 -29.52 -0.90
C GLU A 191 -5.41 -30.74 -1.19
N ALA A 192 -6.56 -30.53 -1.84
CA ALA A 192 -7.42 -31.63 -2.25
C ALA A 192 -6.72 -32.48 -3.32
N PRO A 193 -6.72 -33.83 -3.22
CA PRO A 193 -6.11 -34.68 -4.22
C PRO A 193 -6.85 -34.48 -5.55
N ALA A 194 -6.17 -33.86 -6.52
CA ALA A 194 -6.65 -33.75 -7.88
C ALA A 194 -6.78 -35.16 -8.46
N ASP A 195 -7.96 -35.50 -8.98
CA ASP A 195 -8.18 -36.74 -9.71
C ASP A 195 -7.31 -36.73 -10.98
N LYS A 196 -6.13 -37.37 -10.91
CA LYS A 196 -5.20 -37.99 -11.91
C LYS A 196 -5.18 -37.58 -13.41
N GLU A 197 -5.93 -36.61 -13.88
CA GLU A 197 -6.01 -36.22 -15.30
C GLU A 197 -5.10 -35.03 -15.63
N ASP A 198 -4.78 -34.19 -14.62
CA ASP A 198 -3.97 -32.98 -14.80
C ASP A 198 -2.44 -33.24 -14.83
N GLU A 199 -1.95 -34.41 -14.38
CA GLU A 199 -0.51 -34.71 -14.42
C GLU A 199 0.03 -34.95 -15.84
N LYS A 200 -0.83 -35.31 -16.81
CA LYS A 200 -0.42 -35.53 -18.21
C LYS A 200 -0.17 -34.25 -18.99
N GLU A 201 -0.92 -33.18 -18.71
CA GLU A 201 -0.72 -31.88 -19.37
C GLU A 201 0.53 -31.14 -18.82
N VAL A 202 1.00 -31.56 -17.64
CA VAL A 202 2.17 -30.99 -16.95
C VAL A 202 3.50 -31.49 -17.50
N GLU A 203 3.58 -32.75 -17.95
CA GLU A 203 4.77 -33.23 -18.65
C GLU A 203 4.92 -32.54 -20.02
N GLU A 204 3.82 -32.33 -20.74
CA GLU A 204 3.84 -31.70 -22.07
C GLU A 204 4.30 -30.24 -22.04
N LYS A 205 3.80 -29.42 -21.09
CA LYS A 205 4.22 -28.00 -20.96
C LYS A 205 5.63 -27.82 -20.41
N LYS A 206 6.11 -28.75 -19.57
CA LYS A 206 7.49 -28.72 -19.07
C LYS A 206 8.48 -29.11 -20.17
N GLU A 207 8.10 -30.07 -21.03
CA GLU A 207 8.88 -30.44 -22.21
C GLU A 207 8.91 -29.31 -23.25
N GLU A 208 7.80 -28.61 -23.52
CA GLU A 208 7.79 -27.48 -24.46
C GLU A 208 8.69 -26.31 -24.00
N LYS A 209 8.67 -25.96 -22.71
CA LYS A 209 9.51 -24.87 -22.16
C LYS A 209 10.99 -25.25 -22.11
N GLU A 210 11.32 -26.49 -21.74
CA GLU A 210 12.70 -26.99 -21.82
C GLU A 210 13.19 -27.16 -23.27
N GLU A 211 12.31 -27.48 -24.23
CA GLU A 211 12.67 -27.60 -25.64
C GLU A 211 12.85 -26.22 -26.31
N GLU A 212 12.09 -25.20 -25.90
CA GLU A 212 12.27 -23.81 -26.34
C GLU A 212 13.60 -23.23 -25.83
N GLU A 213 13.98 -23.51 -24.57
CA GLU A 213 15.29 -23.14 -24.02
C GLU A 213 16.45 -23.94 -24.65
N LYS A 214 16.25 -25.23 -24.98
CA LYS A 214 17.27 -26.06 -25.66
C LYS A 214 17.41 -25.74 -27.16
N LYS A 215 16.34 -25.32 -27.85
CA LYS A 215 16.41 -24.85 -29.26
C LYS A 215 17.10 -23.49 -29.39
N ALA A 216 17.29 -22.75 -28.28
CA ALA A 216 18.11 -21.55 -28.24
C ALA A 216 19.64 -21.85 -28.25
N GLU A 217 20.07 -23.11 -28.11
CA GLU A 217 21.47 -23.52 -28.18
C GLU A 217 21.70 -24.69 -29.17
N CYS A 218 21.86 -24.40 -30.48
CA CYS A 218 22.77 -25.06 -31.45
C CYS A 218 22.55 -24.53 -32.90
N PRO A 219 23.43 -24.77 -33.90
CA PRO A 219 24.78 -24.28 -34.13
C PRO A 219 24.87 -23.22 -35.26
N HIS A 220 23.78 -22.52 -35.61
CA HIS A 220 23.80 -21.48 -36.67
C HIS A 220 24.07 -20.06 -36.17
N ALA A 221 24.35 -19.89 -34.88
CA ALA A 221 24.65 -18.61 -34.25
C ALA A 221 26.09 -18.08 -34.48
N LYS A 222 26.96 -18.81 -35.19
CA LYS A 222 28.33 -18.31 -35.49
C LYS A 222 28.39 -17.46 -36.77
N ALA A 223 27.63 -17.83 -37.81
CA ALA A 223 27.62 -17.10 -39.10
C ALA A 223 26.79 -15.80 -39.07
N ALA A 224 25.72 -15.76 -38.26
CA ALA A 224 24.94 -14.54 -38.06
C ALA A 224 25.68 -13.50 -37.20
N ARG A 225 26.55 -13.95 -36.27
CA ARG A 225 27.33 -13.08 -35.39
C ARG A 225 28.49 -12.39 -36.13
N GLU A 226 29.13 -13.06 -37.09
CA GLU A 226 30.18 -12.45 -37.93
C GLU A 226 29.64 -11.41 -38.95
N LYS A 227 28.43 -11.61 -39.49
CA LYS A 227 27.78 -10.62 -40.36
C LYS A 227 27.25 -9.41 -39.58
N LYS A 228 26.77 -9.60 -38.34
CA LYS A 228 26.32 -8.49 -37.47
C LYS A 228 27.51 -7.69 -36.92
N GLU A 229 28.67 -8.30 -36.69
CA GLU A 229 29.88 -7.58 -36.26
C GLU A 229 30.51 -6.72 -37.36
N LYS A 230 30.53 -7.21 -38.62
CA LYS A 230 30.97 -6.39 -39.76
C LYS A 230 30.02 -5.22 -40.05
N ALA A 231 28.70 -5.42 -39.94
CA ALA A 231 27.72 -4.34 -40.09
C ALA A 231 27.77 -3.32 -38.93
N LYS A 232 28.12 -3.75 -37.69
CA LYS A 232 28.28 -2.85 -36.54
C LYS A 232 29.59 -2.05 -36.60
N LYS A 233 30.63 -2.56 -37.28
CA LYS A 233 31.92 -1.86 -37.49
C LYS A 233 31.86 -0.80 -38.59
N GLU A 234 31.02 -0.96 -39.61
CA GLU A 234 30.77 0.08 -40.62
C GLU A 234 29.81 1.17 -40.12
N LYS A 235 28.77 0.82 -39.33
CA LYS A 235 27.87 1.82 -38.75
C LYS A 235 28.55 2.71 -37.70
N LYS A 236 29.54 2.19 -36.94
CA LYS A 236 30.32 2.97 -35.97
C LYS A 236 31.22 4.04 -36.62
N LYS A 237 31.58 3.89 -37.89
CA LYS A 237 32.43 4.86 -38.62
C LYS A 237 31.63 6.02 -39.24
N GLN A 238 30.30 5.92 -39.33
CA GLN A 238 29.41 7.01 -39.75
C GLN A 238 28.83 7.80 -38.57
N THR A 239 28.66 7.19 -37.39
CA THR A 239 28.14 7.91 -36.20
C THR A 239 29.17 8.88 -35.58
N GLU A 240 30.46 8.57 -35.62
CA GLU A 240 31.54 9.46 -35.12
C GLU A 240 31.73 10.74 -35.97
N LYS A 241 31.20 10.80 -37.20
CA LYS A 241 31.28 12.00 -38.05
C LYS A 241 30.07 12.94 -37.92
N THR A 242 28.99 12.48 -37.29
CA THR A 242 27.76 13.27 -37.06
C THR A 242 27.68 13.83 -35.62
N GLU A 243 28.42 13.25 -34.67
CA GLU A 243 28.50 13.78 -33.30
C GLU A 243 29.40 15.03 -33.18
N LYS A 244 30.38 15.21 -34.07
CA LYS A 244 31.26 16.40 -34.08
C LYS A 244 30.59 17.67 -34.65
N SER A 245 29.42 17.56 -35.28
CA SER A 245 28.69 18.72 -35.85
C SER A 245 27.47 19.15 -35.02
N LYS A 246 27.11 18.44 -33.94
CA LYS A 246 25.98 18.79 -33.06
C LYS A 246 26.39 19.46 -31.76
N GLU A 247 27.64 19.30 -31.33
CA GLU A 247 28.17 19.92 -30.11
C GLU A 247 28.35 21.45 -30.23
N ASP A 248 28.39 22.00 -31.45
CA ASP A 248 28.47 23.44 -31.72
C ASP A 248 27.09 24.14 -31.83
N GLU A 249 25.98 23.41 -32.01
CA GLU A 249 24.62 24.01 -32.05
C GLU A 249 23.98 24.10 -30.65
N ASP A 250 24.19 23.12 -29.77
CA ASP A 250 23.60 23.10 -28.41
C ASP A 250 24.19 24.17 -27.47
N LYS A 251 25.40 24.67 -27.75
CA LYS A 251 25.98 25.81 -27.03
C LYS A 251 25.35 27.16 -27.40
N LYS A 252 24.60 27.24 -28.51
CA LYS A 252 23.98 28.48 -28.98
C LYS A 252 22.54 28.65 -28.49
N GLU A 253 21.84 27.56 -28.16
CA GLU A 253 20.48 27.61 -27.59
C GLU A 253 20.47 27.85 -26.07
N ASN A 254 21.41 27.28 -25.31
CA ASN A 254 21.50 27.47 -23.85
C ASN A 254 21.82 28.93 -23.41
N LYS A 255 22.37 29.75 -24.31
CA LYS A 255 22.59 31.20 -24.08
C LYS A 255 21.37 32.07 -24.38
N LYS A 256 20.36 31.53 -25.07
CA LYS A 256 19.12 32.23 -25.43
C LYS A 256 18.01 31.99 -24.39
N GLU A 257 18.01 30.84 -23.73
CA GLU A 257 17.05 30.49 -22.68
C GLU A 257 17.33 31.21 -21.35
N SER A 258 18.60 31.31 -20.95
CA SER A 258 19.04 32.06 -19.75
C SER A 258 18.77 33.58 -19.79
N LYS A 259 18.44 34.16 -20.95
CA LYS A 259 17.99 35.56 -21.09
C LYS A 259 16.47 35.73 -21.09
N LYS A 260 15.70 34.65 -21.23
CA LYS A 260 14.22 34.69 -21.24
C LYS A 260 13.65 34.57 -19.83
N ASP A 261 14.25 33.74 -18.98
CA ASP A 261 13.81 33.53 -17.59
C ASP A 261 14.00 34.76 -16.69
N SER A 262 14.98 35.62 -17.00
CA SER A 262 15.16 36.91 -16.32
C SER A 262 14.05 37.93 -16.64
N LYS A 263 13.34 37.79 -17.77
CA LYS A 263 12.31 38.74 -18.22
C LYS A 263 10.92 38.35 -17.73
N ASP A 264 10.65 37.06 -17.57
CA ASP A 264 9.36 36.55 -17.08
C ASP A 264 9.23 36.65 -15.55
N ALA A 265 10.33 36.53 -14.78
CA ALA A 265 10.33 36.77 -13.33
C ALA A 265 9.99 38.23 -12.96
N LYS A 266 10.30 39.20 -13.83
CA LYS A 266 9.97 40.63 -13.61
C LYS A 266 8.53 40.98 -13.98
N LYS A 267 7.82 40.10 -14.70
CA LYS A 267 6.41 40.29 -15.09
C LYS A 267 5.46 39.74 -14.02
N THR A 268 5.80 38.61 -13.41
CA THR A 268 5.03 38.00 -12.31
C THR A 268 5.05 38.82 -11.02
N GLU A 269 6.12 39.57 -10.74
CA GLU A 269 6.19 40.47 -9.57
C GLU A 269 5.36 41.76 -9.76
N LYS A 270 5.08 42.17 -11.01
CA LYS A 270 4.24 43.33 -11.33
C LYS A 270 2.75 42.98 -11.27
N GLU A 271 2.37 41.78 -11.72
CA GLU A 271 0.98 41.28 -11.68
C GLU A 271 0.52 40.91 -10.25
N THR A 272 1.43 40.51 -9.36
CA THR A 272 1.12 40.31 -7.93
C THR A 272 0.96 41.60 -7.13
N LYS A 273 1.52 42.73 -7.60
CA LYS A 273 1.27 44.06 -7.00
C LYS A 273 -0.04 44.70 -7.47
N GLU A 274 -0.50 44.40 -8.68
CA GLU A 274 -1.79 44.88 -9.19
C GLU A 274 -2.98 44.12 -8.58
N SER A 275 -2.88 42.79 -8.43
CA SER A 275 -3.94 41.98 -7.81
C SER A 275 -4.14 42.31 -6.32
N LYS A 276 -3.07 42.60 -5.57
CA LYS A 276 -3.15 43.07 -4.15
C LYS A 276 -3.75 44.47 -4.00
N LYS A 277 -3.68 45.31 -5.03
CA LYS A 277 -4.29 46.66 -5.04
C LYS A 277 -5.79 46.59 -5.34
N GLU A 278 -6.24 45.60 -6.11
CA GLU A 278 -7.66 45.35 -6.37
C GLU A 278 -8.38 44.69 -5.18
N THR A 279 -7.73 43.81 -4.42
CA THR A 279 -8.34 43.20 -3.21
C THR A 279 -8.57 44.25 -2.13
N LYS A 280 -7.62 45.16 -1.89
CA LYS A 280 -7.77 46.27 -0.93
C LYS A 280 -8.84 47.29 -1.34
N LYS A 281 -9.17 47.42 -2.62
CA LYS A 281 -10.22 48.32 -3.12
C LYS A 281 -11.62 47.70 -3.01
N ASN A 282 -11.73 46.38 -3.07
CA ASN A 282 -12.99 45.66 -2.90
C ASN A 282 -13.41 45.48 -1.43
N ASP A 283 -12.47 45.32 -0.50
CA ASP A 283 -12.81 45.25 0.93
C ASP A 283 -13.30 46.61 1.48
N LYS A 284 -12.71 47.73 1.02
CA LYS A 284 -13.17 49.08 1.39
C LYS A 284 -14.56 49.43 0.81
N LYS A 285 -14.98 48.75 -0.27
CA LYS A 285 -16.32 48.89 -0.89
C LYS A 285 -17.38 48.01 -0.20
N LYS A 286 -16.95 47.01 0.57
CA LYS A 286 -17.84 46.10 1.32
C LYS A 286 -18.16 46.64 2.72
N GLU A 287 -17.28 47.44 3.33
CA GLU A 287 -17.57 48.18 4.57
C GLU A 287 -18.51 49.37 4.35
N THR A 288 -18.39 50.10 3.24
CA THR A 288 -19.30 51.22 2.92
C THR A 288 -20.73 50.75 2.58
N LYS A 289 -20.90 49.56 2.00
CA LYS A 289 -22.24 48.97 1.75
C LYS A 289 -22.92 48.37 2.98
N LYS A 290 -22.22 48.23 4.11
CA LYS A 290 -22.80 47.71 5.35
C LYS A 290 -23.39 48.83 6.23
N VAL A 291 -22.88 50.06 6.09
CA VAL A 291 -23.40 51.24 6.78
C VAL A 291 -24.69 51.77 6.11
N ASP A 292 -24.80 51.74 4.78
CA ASP A 292 -26.02 52.19 4.06
C ASP A 292 -27.23 51.24 4.20
N LYS A 293 -27.02 50.00 4.65
CA LYS A 293 -28.11 49.01 4.81
C LYS A 293 -28.72 49.02 6.22
N GLU A 294 -28.06 49.64 7.18
CA GLU A 294 -28.58 49.80 8.55
C GLU A 294 -29.42 51.08 8.70
N GLU A 295 -29.18 52.11 7.88
CA GLU A 295 -30.01 53.33 7.89
C GLU A 295 -31.35 53.17 7.13
N LYS A 296 -31.48 52.18 6.23
CA LYS A 296 -32.71 51.94 5.47
C LYS A 296 -33.74 51.04 6.18
N ASN A 297 -33.34 50.31 7.22
CA ASN A 297 -34.24 49.45 8.01
C ASN A 297 -34.97 50.20 9.15
N THR A 298 -34.59 51.44 9.43
CA THR A 298 -35.26 52.29 10.43
C THR A 298 -36.40 53.13 9.82
N SER A 299 -36.52 53.19 8.48
CA SER A 299 -37.56 53.94 7.77
C SER A 299 -38.78 53.10 7.31
N GLN A 300 -38.75 51.77 7.42
CA GLN A 300 -39.92 50.92 7.11
C GLN A 300 -40.64 50.37 8.35
N LYS A 301 -40.15 50.64 9.56
CA LYS A 301 -40.80 50.27 10.83
C LYS A 301 -41.73 51.35 11.41
N SER A 302 -41.90 52.48 10.71
CA SER A 302 -42.82 53.57 11.10
C SER A 302 -44.10 53.66 10.27
N SER A 303 -44.27 52.84 9.22
CA SER A 303 -45.48 52.83 8.37
C SER A 303 -46.43 51.65 8.60
N GLU A 304 -46.14 50.75 9.54
CA GLU A 304 -46.99 49.61 9.91
C GLU A 304 -47.53 49.69 11.36
N LYS A 305 -47.56 50.91 11.92
CA LYS A 305 -48.22 51.22 13.20
C LYS A 305 -49.37 52.23 13.03
N SER A 306 -50.04 52.17 11.89
CA SER A 306 -51.25 52.95 11.59
C SER A 306 -52.20 52.15 10.69
N LYS A 307 -52.42 50.87 11.00
CA LYS A 307 -53.53 50.10 10.42
C LYS A 307 -54.06 48.98 11.33
N SER A 308 -53.86 49.11 12.64
CA SER A 308 -54.44 48.24 13.66
C SER A 308 -55.48 49.01 14.50
N GLU A 309 -56.45 49.65 13.82
CA GLU A 309 -57.64 50.21 14.47
C GLU A 309 -58.78 50.38 13.44
N LYS A 310 -59.11 49.28 12.74
CA LYS A 310 -60.41 49.06 12.08
C LYS A 310 -60.42 47.71 11.38
N LYS A 311 -60.86 46.67 12.08
CA LYS A 311 -61.69 45.56 11.57
C LYS A 311 -61.83 44.46 12.63
N ASP A 312 -62.30 44.84 13.82
CA ASP A 312 -63.10 43.94 14.63
C ASP A 312 -64.50 43.93 14.04
N SER A 313 -64.70 43.00 13.10
CA SER A 313 -65.98 42.40 12.72
C SER A 313 -65.79 41.75 11.37
N LYS A 314 -65.81 40.40 11.35
CA LYS A 314 -66.72 39.58 10.54
C LYS A 314 -66.14 38.16 10.37
N SER A 315 -66.98 37.18 10.72
CA SER A 315 -67.00 35.77 10.27
C SER A 315 -65.71 34.95 10.52
N LYS A 316 -65.62 34.02 11.50
CA LYS A 316 -66.50 32.84 11.68
C LYS A 316 -66.98 32.30 10.34
N ASP A 317 -66.23 31.39 9.75
CA ASP A 317 -66.72 30.10 9.24
C ASP A 317 -65.62 29.37 8.48
N ALA A 318 -65.72 28.04 8.48
CA ALA A 318 -64.91 27.07 7.75
C ALA A 318 -63.47 26.87 8.23
N ASN A 319 -63.25 25.85 9.07
CA ASN A 319 -62.83 24.54 8.57
C ASN A 319 -62.65 23.55 9.75
N LYS A 320 -63.71 22.81 10.08
CA LYS A 320 -63.64 21.64 10.99
C LYS A 320 -64.63 20.57 10.52
N SER A 321 -64.24 19.90 9.45
CA SER A 321 -64.78 18.66 8.89
C SER A 321 -63.56 18.04 8.19
N ASP A 322 -63.06 16.84 8.47
CA ASP A 322 -63.73 15.62 8.88
C ASP A 322 -62.77 14.77 9.71
N LYS A 323 -63.17 14.47 10.94
CA LYS A 323 -62.63 13.36 11.75
C LYS A 323 -63.82 12.56 12.25
N LYS A 324 -64.41 11.75 11.38
CA LYS A 324 -65.44 10.77 11.77
C LYS A 324 -65.55 9.62 10.77
N GLU A 325 -64.50 8.80 10.68
CA GLU A 325 -64.60 7.45 10.12
C GLU A 325 -63.94 6.44 11.07
N LYS A 326 -64.67 6.06 12.11
CA LYS A 326 -64.56 4.77 12.83
C LYS A 326 -65.59 4.73 13.95
N ALA A 327 -66.81 4.30 13.62
CA ALA A 327 -67.69 3.56 14.52
C ALA A 327 -68.94 3.13 13.73
N LYS A 328 -69.35 1.88 13.96
CA LYS A 328 -70.59 1.22 13.50
C LYS A 328 -70.55 0.56 12.11
N LYS A 329 -69.67 -0.43 11.96
CA LYS A 329 -70.10 -1.73 11.42
C LYS A 329 -70.36 -2.67 12.61
N SER A 330 -71.59 -2.72 13.08
CA SER A 330 -72.13 -3.83 13.85
C SER A 330 -73.65 -3.86 13.65
N ALA A 331 -74.14 -5.06 13.30
CA ALA A 331 -75.53 -5.45 13.06
C ALA A 331 -76.15 -4.86 11.77
N LYS A 332 -76.80 -5.63 10.89
CA LYS A 332 -77.47 -6.93 11.10
C LYS A 332 -77.77 -7.54 9.73
N THR A 333 -77.33 -8.77 9.50
CA THR A 333 -78.01 -9.71 8.60
C THR A 333 -79.07 -10.41 9.45
N GLU A 334 -80.33 -10.36 9.03
CA GLU A 334 -81.37 -11.39 9.18
C GLU A 334 -82.74 -10.75 8.87
N LEU A 335 -83.14 -10.81 7.60
CA LEU A 335 -84.33 -11.50 7.07
C LEU A 335 -84.48 -11.23 5.57
#